data_AF-A0A6B3E967-F1
#
_entry.id   AF-A0A6B3E967-F1
#
_cell.length_a   1.000
_cell.length_b   1.000
_cell.length_c   1.000
_cell.angle_alpha   90.00
_cell.angle_beta   90.00
_cell.angle_gamma   90.00
#
_symmetry.space_group_name_H-M   'P 1'
#
loop_
_entity.id
_entity.type
_entity.pdbx_description
1 polymer ?
#
loop_
_entity_poly.entity_id
_entity_poly.type
_entity_poly.pdbx_seq_one_letter_code
_entity_poly.pdbx_strand_id
1 'polypeptide(L)'
;MESVAGQENAPDRGSTQATAQRKWDVELGEAPAFSVAIGQRLQEVREARGSTAEEVAQTAQRLGLSWHRPTVGQIEKGKRGITAVELLLLPLLYGKPLRELLPAEMSRLTDQVAAGSEGIMHLLDQGAETKWSDLKRPGWFCIRPVEELDLEAVFDLATRMAGRERAMWPDSGDLRRDFMIQPDEAEAKAAKRLATTPEYVAYTSREVWGRGLTAEREARLAERSSVPNTSRALQSARGHITRALIAELEPVIREYEMRRLDPEGPWTWVPPAGAAQPEENETEGEGPGADGGDQEDHAQER
;
A
#
# COMPACT_ATOMS: atom_id res chain seq x y z
N MET A 1 -49.30 48.04 35.17
CA MET A 1 -48.10 47.95 34.31
C MET A 1 -47.48 46.59 34.57
N GLU A 2 -48.00 45.56 33.89
CA GLU A 2 -47.45 44.20 33.93
C GLU A 2 -46.80 43.94 32.58
N SER A 3 -45.49 43.70 32.62
CA SER A 3 -44.65 43.38 31.47
C SER A 3 -44.58 41.86 31.36
N VAL A 4 -45.38 41.27 30.47
CA VAL A 4 -45.32 39.86 30.11
C VAL A 4 -44.19 39.69 29.10
N ALA A 5 -43.02 39.28 29.58
CA ALA A 5 -41.90 38.89 28.74
C ALA A 5 -42.23 37.54 28.09
N GLY A 6 -42.47 37.56 26.77
CA GLY A 6 -42.69 36.36 25.96
C GLY A 6 -41.42 35.52 25.87
N GLN A 7 -41.47 34.34 26.47
CA GLN A 7 -40.48 33.29 26.30
C GLN A 7 -40.67 32.69 24.89
N GLU A 8 -39.94 33.19 23.90
CA GLU A 8 -39.83 32.55 22.59
C GLU A 8 -39.14 31.19 22.76
N ASN A 9 -39.90 30.11 22.57
CA ASN A 9 -39.37 28.75 22.48
C ASN A 9 -38.38 28.67 21.31
N ALA A 10 -37.09 28.58 21.62
CA ALA A 10 -36.08 28.25 20.63
C ALA A 10 -36.42 26.89 20.00
N PRO A 11 -36.38 26.76 18.66
CA PRO A 11 -36.69 25.50 17.99
C PRO A 11 -35.76 24.39 18.50
N ASP A 12 -36.36 23.23 18.81
CA ASP A 12 -35.68 22.03 19.26
C ASP A 12 -34.67 21.55 18.21
N ARG A 13 -33.40 21.92 18.41
CA ARG A 13 -32.29 21.57 17.52
C ARG A 13 -32.07 20.06 17.42
N GLY A 14 -32.55 19.27 18.39
CA GLY A 14 -32.38 17.81 18.39
C GLY A 14 -33.21 17.09 17.33
N SER A 15 -34.45 17.57 17.09
CA SER A 15 -35.37 16.95 16.14
C SER A 15 -34.91 17.08 14.67
N THR A 16 -34.34 18.22 14.30
CA THR A 16 -33.82 18.45 12.93
C THR A 16 -32.58 17.61 12.63
N GLN A 17 -31.69 17.45 13.61
CA GLN A 17 -30.45 16.68 13.44
C GLN A 17 -30.74 15.18 13.29
N ALA A 18 -31.64 14.62 14.11
CA ALA A 18 -32.05 13.22 14.00
C ALA A 18 -32.72 12.89 12.64
N THR A 19 -33.48 13.83 12.09
CA THR A 19 -34.15 13.67 10.79
C THR A 19 -33.15 13.73 9.64
N ALA A 20 -32.20 14.67 9.69
CA ALA A 20 -31.11 14.74 8.72
C ALA A 20 -30.25 13.48 8.76
N GLN A 21 -29.96 12.97 9.96
CA GLN A 21 -29.13 11.79 10.15
C GLN A 21 -29.75 10.52 9.55
N ARG A 22 -31.03 10.27 9.81
CA ARG A 22 -31.74 9.12 9.22
C ARG A 22 -31.78 9.18 7.70
N LYS A 23 -31.95 10.38 7.13
CA LYS A 23 -31.90 10.57 5.69
C LYS A 23 -30.52 10.19 5.13
N TRP A 24 -29.46 10.55 5.84
CA TRP A 24 -28.08 10.25 5.42
C TRP A 24 -27.69 8.78 5.53
N ASP A 25 -28.17 8.07 6.55
CA ASP A 25 -27.90 6.63 6.65
C ASP A 25 -28.55 5.84 5.51
N VAL A 26 -29.73 6.27 5.06
CA VAL A 26 -30.40 5.71 3.88
C VAL A 26 -29.60 6.04 2.61
N GLU A 27 -29.24 7.31 2.40
CA GLU A 27 -28.46 7.74 1.22
C GLU A 27 -27.10 7.02 1.14
N LEU A 28 -26.40 6.83 2.27
CA LEU A 28 -25.12 6.11 2.32
C LEU A 28 -25.29 4.60 2.07
N GLY A 29 -26.38 4.01 2.56
CA GLY A 29 -26.71 2.60 2.37
C GLY A 29 -27.06 2.26 0.91
N GLU A 30 -27.73 3.19 0.22
CA GLU A 30 -28.16 3.04 -1.17
C GLU A 30 -27.07 3.41 -2.19
N ALA A 31 -26.11 4.27 -1.81
CA ALA A 31 -25.03 4.68 -2.71
C ALA A 31 -24.18 3.49 -3.19
N PRO A 32 -23.94 3.34 -4.50
CA PRO A 32 -23.06 2.30 -5.03
C PRO A 32 -21.62 2.53 -4.55
N ALA A 33 -20.84 1.44 -4.44
CA ALA A 33 -19.41 1.55 -4.21
C ALA A 33 -18.75 2.40 -5.30
N PHE A 34 -17.79 3.24 -4.93
CA PHE A 34 -17.12 4.16 -5.85
C PHE A 34 -16.52 3.44 -7.05
N SER A 35 -15.91 2.26 -6.86
CA SER A 35 -15.37 1.45 -7.95
C SER A 35 -16.42 1.03 -8.98
N VAL A 36 -17.66 0.75 -8.54
CA VAL A 36 -18.77 0.38 -9.42
C VAL A 36 -19.26 1.62 -10.17
N ALA A 37 -19.51 2.72 -9.46
CA ALA A 37 -20.02 3.95 -10.04
C ALA A 37 -19.05 4.56 -11.06
N ILE A 38 -17.74 4.63 -10.72
CA ILE A 38 -16.71 5.11 -11.65
C ILE A 38 -16.54 4.15 -12.82
N GLY A 39 -16.58 2.84 -12.59
CA GLY A 39 -16.46 1.83 -13.64
C GLY A 39 -17.56 1.98 -14.69
N GLN A 40 -18.81 2.08 -14.25
CA GLN A 40 -19.95 2.31 -15.12
C GLN A 40 -19.82 3.61 -15.89
N ARG A 41 -19.44 4.70 -15.21
CA ARG A 41 -19.27 6.00 -15.87
C ARG A 41 -18.18 5.97 -16.95
N LEU A 42 -17.06 5.30 -16.68
CA LEU A 42 -15.99 5.13 -17.65
C LEU A 42 -16.42 4.28 -18.85
N GLN A 43 -17.21 3.24 -18.63
CA GLN A 43 -17.79 2.44 -19.70
C GLN A 43 -18.68 3.29 -20.62
N GLU A 44 -19.61 4.07 -20.04
CA GLU A 44 -20.51 4.96 -20.78
C GLU A 44 -19.72 5.95 -21.64
N VAL A 45 -18.71 6.61 -21.05
CA VAL A 45 -17.88 7.57 -21.77
C VAL A 45 -17.09 6.90 -22.89
N ARG A 46 -16.56 5.69 -22.66
CA ARG A 46 -15.86 4.91 -23.68
C ARG A 46 -16.76 4.58 -24.86
N GLU A 47 -17.95 4.05 -24.58
CA GLU A 47 -18.93 3.63 -25.58
C GLU A 47 -19.47 4.82 -26.38
N ALA A 48 -19.76 5.94 -25.72
CA ALA A 48 -20.16 7.19 -26.38
C ALA A 48 -19.10 7.73 -27.35
N ARG A 49 -17.82 7.41 -27.11
CA ARG A 49 -16.70 7.77 -27.99
C ARG A 49 -16.44 6.75 -29.11
N GLY A 50 -17.13 5.61 -29.10
CA GLY A 50 -16.86 4.50 -30.02
C GLY A 50 -15.53 3.79 -29.78
N SER A 51 -14.92 3.98 -28.60
CA SER A 51 -13.62 3.37 -28.28
C SER A 51 -13.79 1.95 -27.74
N THR A 52 -12.82 1.08 -28.04
CA THR A 52 -12.77 -0.27 -27.48
C THR A 52 -11.97 -0.32 -26.19
N ALA A 53 -12.22 -1.33 -25.35
CA ALA A 53 -11.40 -1.54 -24.14
C ALA A 53 -9.92 -1.81 -24.45
N GLU A 54 -9.63 -2.34 -25.65
CA GLU A 54 -8.26 -2.56 -26.13
C GLU A 54 -7.53 -1.24 -26.41
N GLU A 55 -8.20 -0.27 -27.06
CA GLU A 55 -7.62 1.06 -27.35
C GLU A 55 -7.33 1.86 -26.06
N VAL A 56 -8.21 1.74 -25.05
CA VAL A 56 -7.98 2.35 -23.73
C VAL A 56 -6.76 1.70 -23.05
N ALA A 57 -6.65 0.37 -23.10
CA ALA A 57 -5.50 -0.34 -22.53
C ALA A 57 -4.18 0.06 -23.22
N GLN A 58 -4.16 0.15 -24.55
CA GLN A 58 -2.99 0.60 -25.31
C GLN A 58 -2.60 2.05 -24.99
N THR A 59 -3.58 2.93 -24.79
CA THR A 59 -3.32 4.32 -24.37
C THR A 59 -2.77 4.37 -22.95
N ALA A 60 -3.29 3.56 -22.04
CA ALA A 60 -2.78 3.43 -20.68
C ALA A 60 -1.33 2.92 -20.64
N GLN A 61 -0.99 1.91 -21.45
CA GLN A 61 0.39 1.41 -21.56
C GLN A 61 1.36 2.47 -22.09
N ARG A 62 0.94 3.28 -23.07
CA ARG A 62 1.76 4.41 -23.55
C ARG A 62 2.01 5.47 -22.49
N LEU A 63 1.13 5.58 -21.49
CA LEU A 63 1.30 6.46 -20.33
C LEU A 63 2.01 5.76 -19.15
N GLY A 64 2.54 4.56 -19.34
CA GLY A 64 3.30 3.82 -18.32
C GLY A 64 2.45 3.00 -17.34
N LEU A 65 1.14 2.88 -17.57
CA LEU A 65 0.27 2.01 -16.75
C LEU A 65 0.32 0.56 -17.23
N SER A 66 0.32 -0.40 -16.31
CA SER A 66 0.27 -1.83 -16.63
C SER A 66 -1.14 -2.34 -16.94
N TRP A 67 -1.97 -1.51 -17.62
CA TRP A 67 -3.33 -1.90 -17.97
C TRP A 67 -3.33 -2.78 -19.21
N HIS A 68 -4.06 -3.88 -19.13
CA HIS A 68 -4.39 -4.71 -20.29
C HIS A 68 -5.91 -4.65 -20.51
N ARG A 69 -6.39 -5.11 -21.67
CA ARG A 69 -7.84 -5.18 -21.95
C ARG A 69 -8.66 -5.84 -20.82
N PRO A 70 -8.21 -6.94 -20.18
CA PRO A 70 -8.91 -7.49 -19.01
C PRO A 70 -8.97 -6.52 -17.83
N THR A 71 -7.93 -5.73 -17.58
CA THR A 71 -7.88 -4.72 -16.53
C THR A 71 -8.94 -3.65 -16.74
N VAL A 72 -9.06 -3.12 -17.96
CA VAL A 72 -10.10 -2.14 -18.32
C VAL A 72 -11.49 -2.72 -18.06
N GLY A 73 -11.75 -3.95 -18.54
CA GLY A 73 -13.03 -4.62 -18.30
C GLY A 73 -13.31 -4.94 -16.83
N GLN A 74 -12.30 -5.12 -15.99
CA GLN A 74 -12.47 -5.30 -14.53
C GLN A 74 -12.77 -3.98 -13.83
N ILE A 75 -12.13 -2.88 -14.24
CA ILE A 75 -12.41 -1.53 -13.74
C ILE A 75 -13.84 -1.13 -14.08
N GLU A 76 -14.23 -1.28 -15.35
CA GLU A 76 -15.58 -0.90 -15.82
C GLU A 76 -16.70 -1.66 -15.11
N LYS A 77 -16.43 -2.91 -14.69
CA LYS A 77 -17.37 -3.72 -13.91
C LYS A 77 -17.28 -3.48 -12.40
N GLY A 78 -16.45 -2.55 -11.95
CA GLY A 78 -16.20 -2.27 -10.53
C GLY A 78 -15.51 -3.40 -9.74
N LYS A 79 -14.97 -4.42 -10.44
CA LYS A 79 -14.29 -5.57 -9.82
C LYS A 79 -12.84 -5.25 -9.41
N ARG A 80 -12.26 -4.21 -10.02
CA ARG A 80 -10.94 -3.67 -9.69
C ARG A 80 -11.09 -2.18 -9.42
N GLY A 81 -10.63 -1.73 -8.26
CA GLY A 81 -10.53 -0.30 -7.97
C GLY A 81 -9.44 0.38 -8.80
N ILE A 82 -9.52 1.70 -8.91
CA ILE A 82 -8.47 2.53 -9.52
C ILE A 82 -7.61 3.16 -8.43
N THR A 83 -6.31 3.28 -8.67
CA THR A 83 -5.41 4.01 -7.77
C THR A 83 -5.56 5.53 -7.96
N ALA A 84 -5.02 6.34 -7.04
CA ALA A 84 -5.02 7.79 -7.18
C ALA A 84 -4.28 8.25 -8.45
N VAL A 85 -3.15 7.62 -8.78
CA VAL A 85 -2.39 7.91 -10.02
C VAL A 85 -3.23 7.58 -11.25
N GLU A 86 -3.88 6.41 -11.26
CA GLU A 86 -4.78 6.01 -12.36
C GLU A 86 -5.95 6.98 -12.52
N LEU A 87 -6.57 7.41 -11.41
CA LEU A 87 -7.67 8.40 -11.38
C LEU A 87 -7.24 9.72 -12.03
N LEU A 88 -6.06 10.24 -11.68
CA LEU A 88 -5.52 11.49 -12.22
C LEU A 88 -5.18 11.41 -13.72
N LEU A 89 -4.91 10.19 -14.24
CA LEU A 89 -4.61 9.96 -15.65
C LEU A 89 -5.86 9.69 -16.51
N LEU A 90 -7.03 9.46 -15.91
CA LEU A 90 -8.27 9.21 -16.67
C LEU A 90 -8.57 10.29 -17.72
N PRO A 91 -8.34 11.60 -17.50
CA PRO A 91 -8.57 12.61 -18.53
C PRO A 91 -7.78 12.40 -19.81
N LEU A 92 -6.54 11.92 -19.68
CA LEU A 92 -5.67 11.62 -20.82
C LEU A 92 -6.10 10.33 -21.52
N LEU A 93 -6.55 9.32 -20.75
CA LEU A 93 -7.03 8.05 -21.28
C LEU A 93 -8.34 8.20 -22.07
N TYR A 94 -9.28 8.96 -21.51
CA TYR A 94 -10.65 9.08 -22.03
C TYR A 94 -10.89 10.37 -22.81
N GLY A 95 -9.91 11.28 -22.88
CA GLY A 95 -9.99 12.54 -23.64
C GLY A 95 -11.12 13.45 -23.17
N LYS A 96 -11.39 13.44 -21.86
CA LYS A 96 -12.48 14.16 -21.20
C LYS A 96 -11.98 14.79 -19.90
N PRO A 97 -12.50 15.94 -19.46
CA PRO A 97 -12.11 16.49 -18.17
C PRO A 97 -12.51 15.55 -17.03
N LEU A 98 -11.72 15.51 -15.96
CA LEU A 98 -11.95 14.58 -14.83
C LEU A 98 -13.37 14.70 -14.27
N ARG A 99 -13.91 15.92 -14.19
CA ARG A 99 -15.28 16.19 -13.76
C ARG A 99 -16.34 15.43 -14.58
N GLU A 100 -16.14 15.26 -15.89
CA GLU A 100 -17.07 14.50 -16.75
C GLU A 100 -16.93 12.98 -16.59
N LEU A 101 -15.80 12.53 -16.03
CA LEU A 101 -15.48 11.12 -15.81
C LEU A 101 -15.89 10.63 -14.43
N LEU A 102 -16.08 11.53 -13.46
CA LEU A 102 -16.57 11.17 -12.13
C LEU A 102 -18.07 10.81 -12.15
N PRO A 103 -18.55 9.98 -11.22
CA PRO A 103 -19.97 9.66 -11.11
C PRO A 103 -20.78 10.91 -10.81
N ALA A 104 -21.91 11.09 -11.51
CA ALA A 104 -22.81 12.22 -11.26
C ALA A 104 -23.51 12.10 -9.90
N GLU A 105 -23.81 10.87 -9.47
CA GLU A 105 -24.49 10.55 -8.24
C GLU A 105 -23.51 10.32 -7.08
N MET A 106 -24.06 10.33 -5.86
CA MET A 106 -23.31 9.97 -4.66
C MET A 106 -22.73 8.57 -4.78
N SER A 107 -21.46 8.43 -4.42
CA SER A 107 -20.74 7.17 -4.50
C SER A 107 -20.04 6.90 -3.17
N ARG A 108 -20.15 5.67 -2.69
CA ARG A 108 -19.56 5.23 -1.43
C ARG A 108 -18.05 5.01 -1.59
N LEU A 109 -17.25 5.85 -0.95
CA LEU A 109 -15.78 5.74 -0.91
C LEU A 109 -15.32 4.65 0.07
N THR A 110 -15.98 4.58 1.23
CA THR A 110 -15.80 3.56 2.27
C THR A 110 -17.14 3.26 2.93
N ASP A 111 -17.22 2.26 3.81
CA ASP A 111 -18.47 1.97 4.54
C ASP A 111 -18.98 3.12 5.42
N GLN A 112 -18.13 4.12 5.68
CA GLN A 112 -18.45 5.29 6.50
C GLN A 112 -18.54 6.59 5.71
N VAL A 113 -18.08 6.61 4.45
CA VAL A 113 -17.94 7.84 3.67
C VAL A 113 -18.47 7.63 2.26
N ALA A 114 -19.39 8.50 1.84
CA ALA A 114 -19.75 8.71 0.44
C ALA A 114 -19.43 10.15 0.02
N ALA A 115 -19.21 10.33 -1.28
CA ALA A 115 -18.97 11.63 -1.87
C ALA A 115 -19.61 11.74 -3.25
N GLY A 116 -20.08 12.95 -3.57
CA GLY A 116 -20.50 13.33 -4.92
C GLY A 116 -19.32 13.89 -5.71
N SER A 117 -19.48 14.00 -7.03
CA SER A 117 -18.45 14.55 -7.92
C SER A 117 -17.99 15.95 -7.51
N GLU A 118 -18.90 16.84 -7.10
CA GLU A 118 -18.54 18.20 -6.65
C GLU A 118 -17.69 18.18 -5.37
N GLY A 119 -17.99 17.30 -4.42
CA GLY A 119 -17.19 17.14 -3.20
C GLY A 119 -15.78 16.64 -3.53
N ILE A 120 -15.66 15.63 -4.40
CA ILE A 120 -14.37 15.10 -4.85
C ILE A 120 -13.58 16.18 -5.59
N MET A 121 -14.22 16.92 -6.50
CA MET A 121 -13.56 17.99 -7.26
C MET A 121 -13.09 19.12 -6.35
N HIS A 122 -13.87 19.47 -5.33
CA HIS A 122 -13.47 20.48 -4.36
C HIS A 122 -12.19 20.07 -3.59
N LEU A 123 -12.10 18.81 -3.16
CA LEU A 123 -10.88 18.29 -2.51
C LEU A 123 -9.65 18.36 -3.44
N LEU A 124 -9.85 18.06 -4.73
CA LEU A 124 -8.77 18.10 -5.71
C LEU A 124 -8.33 19.54 -6.05
N ASP A 125 -9.25 20.51 -5.99
CA ASP A 125 -8.99 21.91 -6.35
C ASP A 125 -8.36 22.72 -5.20
N GLN A 126 -8.83 22.51 -3.97
CA GLN A 126 -8.43 23.34 -2.81
C GLN A 126 -7.21 22.80 -2.06
N GLY A 127 -6.74 21.59 -2.39
CA GLY A 127 -5.63 20.95 -1.69
C GLY A 127 -5.88 20.83 -0.18
N ALA A 128 -4.82 21.00 0.62
CA ALA A 128 -4.83 20.79 2.07
C ALA A 128 -5.61 21.86 2.87
N GLU A 129 -6.11 22.93 2.24
CA GLU A 129 -6.79 24.03 2.93
C GLU A 129 -8.31 23.80 3.12
N THR A 130 -8.84 22.66 2.68
CA THR A 130 -10.26 22.34 2.82
C THR A 130 -10.66 22.34 4.30
N LYS A 131 -11.51 23.29 4.72
CA LYS A 131 -12.00 23.33 6.10
C LYS A 131 -13.01 22.22 6.30
N TRP A 132 -13.01 21.65 7.49
CA TRP A 132 -13.98 20.61 7.87
C TRP A 132 -15.45 21.03 7.67
N SER A 133 -15.75 22.31 7.88
CA SER A 133 -17.09 22.87 7.63
C SER A 133 -17.53 22.77 6.17
N ASP A 134 -16.58 22.77 5.22
CA ASP A 134 -16.88 22.65 3.80
C ASP A 134 -17.24 21.21 3.41
N LEU A 135 -16.70 20.21 4.11
CA LEU A 135 -17.06 18.80 3.91
C LEU A 135 -18.50 18.50 4.35
N LYS A 136 -19.05 19.29 5.28
CA LYS A 136 -20.44 19.14 5.75
C LYS A 136 -21.48 19.78 4.82
N ARG A 137 -21.06 20.33 3.67
CA ARG A 137 -22.01 20.91 2.71
C ARG A 137 -22.93 19.82 2.17
N PRO A 138 -24.27 20.03 2.20
CA PRO A 138 -25.21 19.06 1.66
C PRO A 138 -24.87 18.69 0.22
N GLY A 139 -24.81 17.38 -0.07
CA GLY A 139 -24.53 16.86 -1.41
C GLY A 139 -23.05 16.77 -1.78
N TRP A 140 -22.12 17.10 -0.88
CA TRP A 140 -20.68 16.95 -1.15
C TRP A 140 -20.12 15.66 -0.57
N PHE A 141 -20.17 15.53 0.75
CA PHE A 141 -19.77 14.34 1.47
C PHE A 141 -20.88 13.90 2.42
N CYS A 142 -21.09 12.60 2.50
CA CYS A 142 -21.87 11.96 3.54
C CYS A 142 -20.90 11.13 4.38
N ILE A 143 -20.61 11.61 5.59
CA ILE A 143 -19.79 10.92 6.56
C ILE A 143 -20.76 10.41 7.62
N ARG A 144 -20.83 9.09 7.83
CA ARG A 144 -21.62 8.54 8.94
C ARG A 144 -21.09 9.20 10.23
N PRO A 145 -21.96 9.81 11.07
CA PRO A 145 -21.51 10.37 12.33
C PRO A 145 -20.88 9.23 13.10
N VAL A 146 -19.61 9.40 13.40
CA VAL A 146 -18.96 8.52 14.33
C VAL A 146 -19.04 9.26 15.63
N GLU A 147 -20.07 8.95 16.43
CA GLU A 147 -20.19 9.49 17.79
C GLU A 147 -18.98 9.10 18.69
N GLU A 148 -18.07 8.25 18.20
CA GLU A 148 -16.90 7.71 18.92
C GLU A 148 -15.52 7.97 18.27
N LEU A 149 -15.40 8.49 17.04
CA LEU A 149 -14.07 8.84 16.52
C LEU A 149 -13.72 10.23 17.02
N ASP A 150 -12.68 10.31 17.84
CA ASP A 150 -11.98 11.56 18.12
C ASP A 150 -11.40 12.09 16.79
N LEU A 151 -12.17 12.93 16.12
CA LEU A 151 -11.87 13.42 14.78
C LEU A 151 -10.61 14.28 14.75
N GLU A 152 -10.25 14.92 15.86
CA GLU A 152 -8.98 15.63 16.01
C GLU A 152 -7.83 14.62 16.01
N ALA A 153 -7.96 13.51 16.75
CA ALA A 153 -6.99 12.41 16.70
C ALA A 153 -6.88 11.74 15.32
N VAL A 154 -7.99 11.63 14.56
CA VAL A 154 -7.98 11.11 13.19
C VAL A 154 -7.27 12.06 12.24
N PHE A 155 -7.54 13.36 12.35
CA PHE A 155 -6.88 14.38 11.54
C PHE A 155 -5.39 14.50 11.88
N ASP A 156 -5.04 14.40 13.16
CA ASP A 156 -3.65 14.29 13.63
C ASP A 156 -2.99 13.01 13.13
N LEU A 157 -3.71 11.89 13.09
CA LEU A 157 -3.19 10.65 12.52
C LEU A 157 -2.96 10.82 11.01
N ALA A 158 -3.91 11.39 10.27
CA ALA A 158 -3.79 11.63 8.83
C ALA A 158 -2.66 12.62 8.52
N THR A 159 -2.52 13.68 9.32
CA THR A 159 -1.43 14.66 9.20
C THR A 159 -0.09 14.04 9.57
N ARG A 160 -0.03 13.16 10.58
CA ARG A 160 1.16 12.35 10.88
C ARG A 160 1.47 11.35 9.77
N MET A 161 0.48 10.76 9.12
CA MET A 161 0.67 9.87 7.98
C MET A 161 1.19 10.62 6.74
N ALA A 162 0.62 11.78 6.42
CA ALA A 162 1.12 12.66 5.37
C ALA A 162 2.50 13.24 5.71
N GLY A 163 2.76 13.51 7.00
CA GLY A 163 4.07 13.88 7.53
C GLY A 163 5.08 12.73 7.48
N ARG A 164 4.64 11.48 7.61
CA ARG A 164 5.46 10.26 7.45
C ARG A 164 5.80 9.97 6.00
N GLU A 165 4.92 10.27 5.05
CA GLU A 165 5.32 10.28 3.62
C GLU A 165 6.34 11.38 3.31
N ARG A 166 6.31 12.49 4.07
CA ARG A 166 7.35 13.54 4.06
C ARG A 166 8.55 13.22 4.95
N ALA A 167 8.49 12.19 5.79
CA ALA A 167 9.61 11.77 6.63
C ALA A 167 10.62 11.08 5.72
N MET A 168 11.47 11.94 5.16
CA MET A 168 12.78 11.71 4.59
C MET A 168 13.07 10.22 4.37
N TRP A 169 12.82 9.78 3.14
CA TRP A 169 13.82 8.98 2.44
C TRP A 169 15.22 9.42 2.90
N PRO A 170 16.14 8.51 3.29
CA PRO A 170 17.39 8.91 3.93
C PRO A 170 18.01 10.09 3.18
N ASP A 171 18.26 11.18 3.91
CA ASP A 171 18.89 12.40 3.40
C ASP A 171 20.39 12.16 3.17
N SER A 172 20.73 11.03 2.54
CA SER A 172 22.04 10.81 1.99
C SER A 172 22.17 11.80 0.83
N GLY A 173 22.64 13.01 1.14
CA GLY A 173 22.71 14.19 0.28
C GLY A 173 23.44 14.02 -1.06
N ASP A 174 23.95 12.82 -1.36
CA ASP A 174 24.60 12.45 -2.61
C ASP A 174 23.75 11.58 -3.54
N LEU A 175 22.67 10.93 -3.08
CA LEU A 175 21.75 10.17 -3.94
C LEU A 175 20.68 11.08 -4.55
N ARG A 176 21.13 12.19 -5.16
CA ARG A 176 20.26 13.09 -5.93
C ARG A 176 19.68 12.35 -7.14
N ARG A 177 18.34 12.22 -7.17
CA ARG A 177 17.38 12.22 -8.31
C ARG A 177 17.61 11.35 -9.56
N ASP A 178 18.83 10.93 -9.90
CA ASP A 178 19.14 10.17 -11.11
C ASP A 178 18.76 8.68 -11.00
N PHE A 179 18.45 8.22 -9.79
CA PHE A 179 17.96 6.88 -9.54
C PHE A 179 16.54 6.95 -8.97
N MET A 180 15.54 7.07 -9.85
CA MET A 180 14.27 6.40 -9.57
C MET A 180 14.58 4.91 -9.52
N ILE A 181 14.90 4.40 -8.33
CA ILE A 181 15.22 3.00 -8.12
C ILE A 181 13.95 2.22 -8.42
N GLN A 182 13.87 1.67 -9.64
CA GLN A 182 12.78 0.78 -10.02
C GLN A 182 13.03 -0.56 -9.33
N PRO A 183 12.19 -0.96 -8.36
CA PRO A 183 12.37 -2.21 -7.66
C PRO A 183 12.15 -3.38 -8.63
N ASP A 184 13.00 -4.40 -8.55
CA ASP A 184 12.83 -5.62 -9.32
C ASP A 184 11.85 -6.60 -8.64
N GLU A 185 11.53 -7.72 -9.31
CA GLU A 185 10.59 -8.73 -8.79
C GLU A 185 11.09 -9.37 -7.48
N ALA A 186 12.42 -9.46 -7.29
CA ALA A 186 13.00 -10.04 -6.08
C ALA A 186 12.87 -9.08 -4.89
N GLU A 187 13.09 -7.79 -5.12
CA GLU A 187 12.87 -6.71 -4.15
C GLU A 187 11.37 -6.61 -3.76
N ALA A 188 10.45 -6.71 -4.73
CA ALA A 188 9.02 -6.72 -4.46
C ALA A 188 8.57 -7.94 -3.61
N LYS A 189 9.18 -9.12 -3.81
CA LYS A 189 8.91 -10.31 -3.00
C LYS A 189 9.52 -10.20 -1.60
N ALA A 190 10.73 -9.65 -1.49
CA ALA A 190 11.39 -9.41 -0.22
C ALA A 190 10.62 -8.38 0.63
N ALA A 191 10.12 -7.30 0.02
CA ALA A 191 9.32 -6.28 0.70
C ALA A 191 8.08 -6.85 1.41
N LYS A 192 7.37 -7.77 0.75
CA LYS A 192 6.22 -8.48 1.35
C LYS A 192 6.62 -9.27 2.60
N ARG A 193 7.81 -9.90 2.60
CA ARG A 193 8.31 -10.67 3.75
C ARG A 193 8.75 -9.78 4.89
N LEU A 194 9.35 -8.64 4.56
CA LEU A 194 9.90 -7.68 5.51
C LEU A 194 8.87 -6.64 5.98
N ALA A 195 7.61 -6.77 5.53
CA ALA A 195 6.52 -5.83 5.83
C ALA A 195 6.89 -4.36 5.54
N THR A 196 7.61 -4.11 4.44
CA THR A 196 8.02 -2.77 3.99
C THR A 196 7.70 -2.57 2.51
N THR A 197 8.15 -1.47 1.89
CA THR A 197 7.90 -1.20 0.47
C THR A 197 9.03 -1.74 -0.43
N PRO A 198 8.72 -2.14 -1.69
CA PRO A 198 9.74 -2.58 -2.65
C PRO A 198 10.86 -1.56 -2.86
N GLU A 199 10.53 -0.28 -2.91
CA GLU A 199 11.46 0.82 -3.08
C GLU A 199 12.46 0.89 -1.92
N TYR A 200 12.00 0.62 -0.71
CA TYR A 200 12.84 0.66 0.48
C TYR A 200 13.82 -0.53 0.54
N VAL A 201 13.37 -1.73 0.14
CA VAL A 201 14.27 -2.89 -0.03
C VAL A 201 15.32 -2.59 -1.10
N ALA A 202 14.90 -2.00 -2.22
CA ALA A 202 15.78 -1.68 -3.33
C ALA A 202 16.83 -0.63 -2.97
N TYR A 203 16.43 0.38 -2.18
CA TYR A 203 17.34 1.36 -1.59
C TYR A 203 18.34 0.69 -0.65
N THR A 204 17.85 -0.06 0.34
CA THR A 204 18.70 -0.72 1.35
C THR A 204 19.69 -1.68 0.70
N SER A 205 19.26 -2.42 -0.33
CA SER A 205 20.15 -3.32 -1.09
C SER A 205 21.33 -2.57 -1.69
N ARG A 206 21.08 -1.39 -2.26
CA ARG A 206 22.13 -0.55 -2.88
C ARG A 206 23.00 0.13 -1.84
N GLU A 207 22.45 0.50 -0.69
CA GLU A 207 23.24 1.03 0.41
C GLU A 207 24.20 -0.04 0.97
N VAL A 208 23.72 -1.26 1.19
CA VAL A 208 24.51 -2.35 1.79
C VAL A 208 25.50 -2.96 0.79
N TRP A 209 25.13 -3.13 -0.48
CA TRP A 209 25.93 -3.88 -1.46
C TRP A 209 26.36 -3.09 -2.70
N GLY A 210 25.93 -1.83 -2.84
CA GLY A 210 26.14 -1.03 -4.06
C GLY A 210 25.33 -1.48 -5.29
N ARG A 211 24.44 -2.48 -5.14
CA ARG A 211 23.64 -3.06 -6.24
C ARG A 211 22.29 -3.60 -5.75
N GLY A 212 21.36 -3.85 -6.66
CA GLY A 212 20.04 -4.42 -6.34
C GLY A 212 20.11 -5.90 -5.94
N LEU A 213 19.04 -6.40 -5.31
CA LEU A 213 18.99 -7.74 -4.71
C LEU A 213 19.25 -8.86 -5.75
N THR A 214 18.69 -8.75 -6.96
CA THR A 214 18.95 -9.73 -8.03
C THR A 214 20.42 -9.73 -8.47
N ALA A 215 21.03 -8.55 -8.60
CA ALA A 215 22.43 -8.44 -9.03
C ALA A 215 23.39 -9.01 -7.98
N GLU A 216 23.11 -8.76 -6.70
CA GLU A 216 23.88 -9.33 -5.59
C GLU A 216 23.74 -10.85 -5.52
N ARG A 217 22.53 -11.38 -5.71
CA ARG A 217 22.29 -12.82 -5.77
C ARG A 217 23.15 -13.50 -6.85
N GLU A 218 23.18 -12.93 -8.06
CA GLU A 218 23.97 -13.49 -9.15
C GLU A 218 25.48 -13.32 -8.91
N ALA A 219 25.92 -12.23 -8.27
CA ALA A 219 27.33 -12.05 -7.90
C ALA A 219 27.80 -13.14 -6.92
N ARG A 220 27.07 -13.38 -5.83
CA ARG A 220 27.38 -14.46 -4.86
C ARG A 220 27.27 -15.85 -5.46
N LEU A 221 26.39 -16.03 -6.45
CA LEU A 221 26.31 -17.28 -7.19
C LEU A 221 27.55 -17.53 -8.04
N ALA A 222 28.08 -16.48 -8.70
CA ALA A 222 29.29 -16.56 -9.52
C ALA A 222 30.56 -16.84 -8.69
N GLU A 223 30.63 -16.33 -7.46
CA GLU A 223 31.73 -16.61 -6.51
C GLU A 223 31.78 -18.07 -6.05
N ARG A 224 30.63 -18.76 -6.04
CA ARG A 224 30.57 -20.20 -5.74
C ARG A 224 30.98 -21.01 -6.96
N SER A 225 32.29 -21.07 -7.23
CA SER A 225 32.87 -21.76 -8.39
C SER A 225 32.58 -23.28 -8.47
N SER A 226 31.99 -23.87 -7.42
CA SER A 226 31.77 -25.31 -7.28
C SER A 226 30.33 -25.78 -7.51
N VAL A 227 29.39 -24.91 -7.89
CA VAL A 227 27.99 -25.33 -8.09
C VAL A 227 27.87 -26.12 -9.41
N PRO A 228 27.36 -27.37 -9.40
CA PRO A 228 27.12 -28.13 -10.61
C PRO A 228 26.24 -27.34 -11.58
N ASN A 229 26.59 -27.32 -12.87
CA ASN A 229 25.91 -26.52 -13.90
C ASN A 229 24.53 -27.05 -14.31
N THR A 230 23.85 -27.77 -13.40
CA THR A 230 22.49 -28.27 -13.61
C THR A 230 21.49 -27.19 -13.20
N SER A 231 20.45 -27.00 -14.01
CA SER A 231 19.41 -25.99 -13.78
C SER A 231 18.79 -26.06 -12.37
N ARG A 232 18.57 -27.29 -11.86
CA ARG A 232 17.99 -27.52 -10.53
C ARG A 232 18.94 -27.14 -9.39
N ALA A 233 20.24 -27.42 -9.51
CA ALA A 233 21.22 -27.02 -8.52
C ALA A 233 21.35 -25.50 -8.45
N LEU A 234 21.38 -24.82 -9.61
CA LEU A 234 21.42 -23.37 -9.69
C LEU A 234 20.18 -22.71 -9.08
N GLN A 235 18.99 -23.25 -9.35
CA GLN A 235 17.74 -22.74 -8.76
C GLN A 235 17.73 -22.88 -7.23
N SER A 236 18.17 -24.04 -6.72
CA SER A 236 18.30 -24.27 -5.28
C SER A 236 19.28 -23.28 -4.65
N ALA A 237 20.48 -23.14 -5.23
CA ALA A 237 21.50 -22.21 -4.79
C ALA A 237 20.99 -20.76 -4.76
N ARG A 238 20.31 -20.30 -5.83
CA ARG A 238 19.66 -18.97 -5.87
C ARG A 238 18.66 -18.79 -4.74
N GLY A 239 17.86 -19.82 -4.42
CA GLY A 239 16.90 -19.79 -3.33
C GLY A 239 17.56 -19.61 -1.97
N HIS A 240 18.66 -20.33 -1.70
CA HIS A 240 19.42 -20.19 -0.46
C HIS A 240 20.08 -18.81 -0.34
N ILE A 241 20.71 -18.33 -1.42
CA ILE A 241 21.33 -17.00 -1.45
C ILE A 241 20.26 -15.93 -1.21
N THR A 242 19.11 -16.00 -1.86
CA THR A 242 18.02 -15.01 -1.68
C THR A 242 17.54 -14.95 -0.22
N ARG A 243 17.43 -16.10 0.46
CA ARG A 243 17.04 -16.12 1.89
C ARG A 243 18.10 -15.47 2.78
N ALA A 244 19.39 -15.75 2.52
CA ALA A 244 20.49 -15.12 3.25
C ALA A 244 20.51 -13.59 3.04
N LEU A 245 20.35 -13.13 1.79
CA LEU A 245 20.28 -11.70 1.46
C LEU A 245 19.14 -11.00 2.18
N ILE A 246 17.95 -11.62 2.27
CA ILE A 246 16.82 -11.04 3.01
C ILE A 246 17.13 -10.94 4.50
N ALA A 247 17.76 -11.97 5.09
CA ALA A 247 18.18 -11.95 6.50
C ALA A 247 19.22 -10.86 6.80
N GLU A 248 20.09 -10.53 5.84
CA GLU A 248 21.05 -9.43 5.96
C GLU A 248 20.40 -8.05 5.88
N LEU A 249 19.36 -7.88 5.06
CA LEU A 249 18.65 -6.61 4.94
C LEU A 249 17.71 -6.33 6.12
N GLU A 250 17.16 -7.38 6.74
CA GLU A 250 16.19 -7.28 7.83
C GLU A 250 16.63 -6.33 8.98
N PRO A 251 17.83 -6.45 9.59
CA PRO A 251 18.21 -5.56 10.68
C PRO A 251 18.31 -4.09 10.25
N VAL A 252 18.81 -3.81 9.05
CA VAL A 252 18.95 -2.43 8.52
C VAL A 252 17.57 -1.82 8.26
N ILE A 253 16.69 -2.60 7.64
CA ILE A 253 15.32 -2.16 7.37
C ILE A 253 14.57 -1.92 8.68
N ARG A 254 14.75 -2.81 9.66
CA ARG A 254 14.12 -2.68 10.97
C ARG A 254 14.62 -1.46 11.73
N GLU A 255 15.92 -1.20 11.74
CA GLU A 255 16.51 -0.02 12.39
C GLU A 255 15.92 1.28 11.81
N TYR A 256 15.79 1.36 10.50
CA TYR A 256 15.19 2.51 9.85
C TYR A 256 13.69 2.63 10.12
N GLU A 257 12.93 1.54 10.03
CA GLU A 257 11.50 1.57 10.34
C GLU A 257 11.26 2.03 11.79
N MET A 258 12.15 1.64 12.72
CA MET A 258 12.13 2.17 14.09
C MET A 258 12.36 3.69 14.12
N ARG A 259 13.40 4.19 13.44
CA ARG A 259 13.67 5.65 13.35
C ARG A 259 12.53 6.42 12.66
N ARG A 260 11.86 5.81 11.68
CA ARG A 260 10.76 6.40 10.91
C ARG A 260 9.47 6.50 11.73
N LEU A 261 9.16 5.47 12.51
CA LEU A 261 7.88 5.40 13.24
C LEU A 261 7.84 6.35 14.42
N ASP A 262 8.98 6.61 15.06
CA ASP A 262 9.11 7.61 16.12
C ASP A 262 10.55 8.10 16.26
N PRO A 263 10.87 9.32 15.81
CA PRO A 263 12.21 9.88 15.89
C PRO A 263 12.68 10.20 17.32
N GLU A 264 11.80 10.21 18.33
CA GLU A 264 12.17 10.66 19.70
C GLU A 264 11.84 9.69 20.87
N GLY A 265 11.24 8.51 20.68
CA GLY A 265 10.77 7.64 21.79
C GLY A 265 11.36 6.23 21.90
N PRO A 266 11.30 5.59 23.10
CA PRO A 266 11.83 4.25 23.33
C PRO A 266 10.75 3.17 23.09
N TRP A 267 10.98 2.24 22.15
CA TRP A 267 10.01 1.17 21.83
C TRP A 267 10.59 -0.24 21.86
N THR A 268 9.75 -1.20 22.26
CA THR A 268 9.92 -2.64 22.04
C THR A 268 9.01 -3.11 20.90
N TRP A 269 9.62 -3.64 19.84
CA TRP A 269 8.92 -4.15 18.66
C TRP A 269 8.22 -5.49 18.92
N VAL A 270 7.01 -5.65 18.37
CA VAL A 270 6.24 -6.91 18.37
C VAL A 270 6.01 -7.36 16.92
N PRO A 271 6.42 -8.58 16.53
CA PRO A 271 6.22 -9.08 15.17
C PRO A 271 4.74 -9.18 14.79
N PRO A 272 4.37 -8.99 13.51
CA PRO A 272 3.03 -9.30 13.03
C PRO A 272 2.74 -10.79 13.19
N ALA A 273 1.52 -11.12 13.60
CA ALA A 273 1.07 -12.50 13.81
C ALA A 273 1.23 -13.30 12.49
N GLY A 274 2.10 -14.31 12.51
CA GLY A 274 2.39 -15.17 11.35
C GLY A 274 3.76 -14.97 10.69
N ALA A 275 4.60 -14.04 11.17
CA ALA A 275 6.02 -14.05 10.81
C ALA A 275 6.66 -15.32 11.40
N ALA A 276 7.07 -16.24 10.53
CA ALA A 276 7.77 -17.46 10.94
C ALA A 276 9.05 -17.04 11.69
N GLN A 277 9.14 -17.42 12.98
CA GLN A 277 10.38 -17.25 13.70
C GLN A 277 11.46 -18.09 12.99
N PRO A 278 12.66 -17.53 12.76
CA PRO A 278 13.75 -18.33 12.23
C PRO A 278 14.01 -19.47 13.21
N GLU A 279 13.80 -20.71 12.75
CA GLU A 279 14.17 -21.90 13.52
C GLU A 279 15.65 -21.76 13.86
N GLU A 280 15.94 -21.56 15.15
CA GLU A 280 17.30 -21.60 15.68
C GLU A 280 17.81 -23.01 15.42
N ASN A 281 18.66 -23.14 14.39
CA ASN A 281 19.37 -24.37 14.13
C ASN A 281 20.32 -24.61 15.31
N GLU A 282 19.91 -25.51 16.21
CA GLU A 282 20.76 -26.11 17.22
C GLU A 282 21.98 -26.72 16.53
N THR A 283 23.11 -26.03 16.58
CA THR A 283 24.43 -26.62 16.36
C THR A 283 24.73 -27.51 17.57
N GLU A 284 24.28 -28.76 17.53
CA GLU A 284 24.87 -29.82 18.34
C GLU A 284 26.30 -30.06 17.83
N GLY A 285 27.26 -29.63 18.66
CA GLY A 285 28.68 -29.85 18.43
C GLY A 285 29.08 -31.30 18.69
N GLU A 286 29.86 -31.84 17.76
CA GLU A 286 30.70 -33.01 17.94
C GLU A 286 31.68 -32.78 19.12
N GLY A 287 31.69 -33.71 20.08
CA GLY A 287 32.79 -33.90 21.02
C GLY A 287 33.70 -35.04 20.56
N PRO A 288 35.04 -34.89 20.56
CA PRO A 288 35.96 -35.96 20.18
C PRO A 288 36.22 -36.88 21.38
N GLY A 289 35.78 -38.14 21.29
CA GLY A 289 36.14 -39.20 22.23
C GLY A 289 37.18 -40.12 21.59
N ALA A 290 38.44 -39.94 21.95
CA ALA A 290 39.52 -40.89 21.71
C ALA A 290 39.67 -41.81 22.93
N ASP A 291 39.53 -43.11 22.75
CA ASP A 291 40.17 -44.20 23.52
C ASP A 291 39.83 -45.49 22.75
N GLY A 292 40.76 -46.29 22.22
CA GLY A 292 41.85 -46.94 22.95
C GLY A 292 41.39 -48.38 23.25
N GLY A 293 41.85 -49.38 22.49
CA GLY A 293 41.52 -50.77 22.78
C GLY A 293 41.85 -51.77 21.67
N ASP A 294 43.07 -52.31 21.74
CA ASP A 294 43.56 -53.49 21.05
C ASP A 294 42.65 -54.73 21.21
N GLN A 295 42.60 -55.57 20.17
CA GLN A 295 42.79 -57.05 20.21
C GLN A 295 42.50 -57.61 18.80
N GLU A 296 43.51 -58.02 18.05
CA GLU A 296 44.09 -59.39 18.05
C GLU A 296 43.15 -60.46 17.46
N ASP A 297 43.58 -60.89 16.27
CA ASP A 297 43.88 -62.29 15.91
C ASP A 297 42.86 -63.20 15.22
N HIS A 298 43.47 -64.00 14.32
CA HIS A 298 43.03 -65.23 13.65
C HIS A 298 41.96 -65.11 12.55
N ALA A 299 42.31 -65.24 11.25
CA ALA A 299 42.76 -66.43 10.52
C ALA A 299 41.62 -67.36 10.05
N GLN A 300 41.85 -67.98 8.88
CA GLN A 300 41.09 -69.04 8.20
C GLN A 300 39.82 -68.61 7.45
N GLU A 301 39.45 -69.13 6.28
CA GLU A 301 40.06 -70.05 5.31
C GLU A 301 39.16 -69.98 4.07
N ARG A 302 39.78 -70.07 2.87
CA ARG A 302 39.23 -70.56 1.60
C ARG A 302 38.24 -69.70 0.80
#